data_AF-A0A9W8AK22-F1
#
_entry.id   AF-A0A9W8AK22-F1
#
_cell.length_a   1.000
_cell.length_b   1.000
_cell.length_c   1.000
_cell.angle_alpha   90.00
_cell.angle_beta   90.00
_cell.angle_gamma   90.00
#
_symmetry.space_group_name_H-M   'P 1'
#
loop_
_entity.id
_entity.type
_entity.pdbx_description
1 polymer ?
#
loop_
_entity_poly.entity_id
_entity_poly.type
_entity_poly.pdbx_seq_one_letter_code
_entity_poly.pdbx_strand_id
1 'polypeptide(L)'
;MNPTPDGPANGAEGSAAFGTTQFGRTECHGIQHALTSYLPPEFLESRSAFGGSRLTYLEGWRAISLANTIFGFNGWSSRIVSTDVDFCDASPDGRYSLGLSCTIRVTLKDGTMHEDIGYGSIDNAKGKAAAFEKAKKEAVTDGLKRALRMFGNSLGNCLYDKKYLRQVARIPSKGNADVTLGQLYRPSENYFYAAHTGPVPTASPPGRPGGGPVPLPPRPCASAPGPGKLATRS
;
A
#
# COMPACT_ATOMS: atom_id res chain seq x y z
N MET A 1 -39.92 51.41 16.91
CA MET A 1 -39.43 50.16 17.53
C MET A 1 -38.57 49.47 16.50
N ASN A 2 -37.27 49.34 16.79
CA ASN A 2 -36.26 48.79 15.87
C ASN A 2 -36.48 47.29 15.63
N PRO A 3 -36.12 46.77 14.45
CA PRO A 3 -35.90 45.34 14.26
C PRO A 3 -34.59 44.94 14.98
N THR A 4 -34.62 43.85 15.74
CA THR A 4 -33.43 43.24 16.35
C THR A 4 -32.55 42.57 15.27
N PRO A 5 -31.22 42.66 15.38
CA PRO A 5 -30.28 42.12 14.40
C PRO A 5 -29.95 40.64 14.66
N ASP A 6 -29.41 40.02 13.61
CA ASP A 6 -28.90 38.65 13.52
C ASP A 6 -27.99 38.20 14.67
N GLY A 7 -28.14 36.94 15.06
CA GLY A 7 -27.11 36.19 15.76
C GLY A 7 -26.64 35.02 14.89
N PRO A 8 -25.35 34.96 14.48
CA PRO A 8 -24.82 33.75 13.86
C PRO A 8 -24.44 32.78 14.97
N ALA A 9 -25.22 31.72 15.17
CA ALA A 9 -24.69 30.55 15.84
C ALA A 9 -23.86 29.77 14.82
N ASN A 10 -22.61 30.20 14.65
CA ASN A 10 -21.53 29.41 14.05
C ASN A 10 -21.51 28.05 14.76
N GLY A 11 -22.09 27.04 14.13
CA GLY A 11 -21.84 25.65 14.47
C GLY A 11 -20.39 25.38 14.16
N ALA A 12 -19.54 25.44 15.19
CA ALA A 12 -18.22 24.83 15.12
C ALA A 12 -18.44 23.32 14.97
N GLU A 13 -18.58 22.84 13.73
CA GLU A 13 -18.30 21.45 13.40
C GLU A 13 -16.82 21.24 13.72
N GLY A 14 -16.54 20.87 14.96
CA GLY A 14 -15.24 20.34 15.33
C GLY A 14 -14.98 19.16 14.41
N SER A 15 -14.02 19.31 13.51
CA SER A 15 -13.61 18.25 12.58
C SER A 15 -13.36 16.97 13.38
N ALA A 16 -14.31 16.05 13.33
CA ALA A 16 -14.28 14.85 14.14
C ALA A 16 -13.07 14.02 13.70
N ALA A 17 -12.20 13.70 14.65
CA ALA A 17 -10.97 12.97 14.37
C ALA A 17 -11.28 11.56 13.89
N PHE A 18 -10.46 11.04 12.97
CA PHE A 18 -10.55 9.65 12.52
C PHE A 18 -10.53 8.69 13.71
N GLY A 19 -11.45 7.73 13.71
CA GLY A 19 -11.65 6.77 14.81
C GLY A 19 -12.73 7.18 15.82
N THR A 20 -13.35 8.35 15.65
CA THR A 20 -14.47 8.82 16.50
C THR A 20 -15.71 9.21 15.72
N THR A 21 -15.61 9.27 14.38
CA THR A 21 -16.64 9.78 13.49
C THR A 21 -17.62 8.68 13.12
N GLN A 22 -18.83 8.73 13.68
CA GLN A 22 -19.87 7.75 13.39
C GLN A 22 -20.33 7.80 11.92
N PHE A 23 -20.65 6.63 11.37
CA PHE A 23 -21.29 6.54 10.06
C PHE A 23 -22.74 7.04 10.14
N GLY A 24 -23.18 7.82 9.15
CA GLY A 24 -24.57 8.30 9.09
C GLY A 24 -25.54 7.15 8.82
N ARG A 25 -26.82 7.26 9.21
CA ARG A 25 -27.80 6.16 9.06
C ARG A 25 -27.92 5.62 7.62
N THR A 26 -27.96 6.51 6.63
CA THR A 26 -28.01 6.15 5.21
C THR A 26 -26.71 5.49 4.75
N GLU A 27 -25.58 5.99 5.24
CA GLU A 27 -24.25 5.46 4.98
C GLU A 27 -24.11 4.03 5.53
N CYS A 28 -24.52 3.80 6.78
CA CYS A 28 -24.57 2.47 7.40
C CYS A 28 -25.39 1.49 6.56
N HIS A 29 -26.57 1.90 6.08
CA HIS A 29 -27.41 1.04 5.26
C HIS A 29 -26.72 0.67 3.93
N GLY A 30 -26.11 1.65 3.25
CA GLY A 30 -25.37 1.43 2.01
C GLY A 30 -24.15 0.51 2.21
N ILE A 31 -23.36 0.76 3.26
CA ILE A 31 -22.20 -0.06 3.64
C ILE A 31 -22.66 -1.49 3.97
N GLN A 32 -23.70 -1.66 4.78
CA GLN A 32 -24.21 -2.99 5.15
C GLN A 32 -24.69 -3.78 3.92
N HIS A 33 -25.39 -3.13 3.00
CA HIS A 33 -25.79 -3.74 1.74
C HIS A 33 -24.58 -4.15 0.88
N ALA A 34 -23.58 -3.26 0.75
CA ALA A 34 -22.36 -3.55 0.02
C ALA A 34 -21.55 -4.71 0.65
N LEU A 35 -21.42 -4.74 1.98
CA LEU A 35 -20.67 -5.77 2.72
C LEU A 35 -21.33 -7.16 2.67
N THR A 36 -22.65 -7.22 2.58
CA THR A 36 -23.38 -8.50 2.47
C THR A 36 -23.39 -9.07 1.04
N SER A 37 -23.19 -8.21 0.04
CA SER A 37 -23.12 -8.60 -1.37
C SER A 37 -21.90 -9.48 -1.67
N TYR A 38 -22.07 -10.45 -2.58
CA TYR A 38 -21.00 -11.34 -3.03
C TYR A 38 -20.14 -10.69 -4.12
N LEU A 39 -18.85 -11.06 -4.18
CA LEU A 39 -17.98 -10.64 -5.28
C LEU A 39 -18.45 -11.26 -6.61
N PRO A 40 -18.47 -10.49 -7.71
CA PRO A 40 -18.73 -11.06 -9.02
C PRO A 40 -17.45 -11.67 -9.63
N PRO A 41 -17.55 -12.55 -10.64
CA PRO A 41 -16.40 -13.31 -11.16
C PRO A 41 -15.24 -12.44 -11.66
N GLU A 42 -15.49 -11.21 -12.12
CA GLU A 42 -14.47 -10.28 -12.62
C GLU A 42 -13.53 -9.74 -11.53
N PHE A 43 -13.84 -9.94 -10.25
CA PHE A 43 -12.94 -9.61 -9.13
C PHE A 43 -12.10 -10.81 -8.68
N LEU A 44 -12.35 -11.99 -9.25
CA LEU A 44 -11.75 -13.24 -8.80
C LEU A 44 -10.66 -13.71 -9.73
N GLU A 45 -9.51 -14.02 -9.16
CA GLU A 45 -8.42 -14.69 -9.86
C GLU A 45 -8.30 -16.14 -9.42
N SER A 46 -7.74 -16.99 -10.28
CA SER A 46 -7.48 -18.40 -9.96
C SER A 46 -6.02 -18.73 -10.18
N ARG A 47 -5.41 -19.44 -9.24
CA ARG A 47 -4.09 -20.07 -9.45
C ARG A 47 -4.15 -21.57 -9.22
N SER A 48 -3.29 -22.31 -9.90
CA SER A 48 -3.07 -23.73 -9.60
C SER A 48 -2.42 -23.85 -8.23
N ALA A 49 -2.94 -24.77 -7.42
CA ALA A 49 -2.41 -25.14 -6.11
C ALA A 49 -1.93 -26.60 -6.14
N PHE A 50 -1.31 -27.03 -5.04
CA PHE A 50 -0.80 -28.39 -4.91
C PHE A 50 -1.92 -29.43 -5.09
N GLY A 51 -1.57 -30.57 -5.69
CA GLY A 51 -2.53 -31.66 -5.97
C GLY A 51 -3.55 -31.36 -7.07
N GLY A 52 -3.28 -30.41 -7.97
CA GLY A 52 -4.15 -30.09 -9.11
C GLY A 52 -5.42 -29.30 -8.75
N SER A 53 -5.54 -28.88 -7.48
CA SER A 53 -6.63 -28.02 -7.03
C SER A 53 -6.45 -26.58 -7.54
N ARG A 54 -7.55 -25.84 -7.68
CA ARG A 54 -7.52 -24.40 -8.02
C ARG A 54 -7.85 -23.60 -6.77
N LEU A 55 -7.01 -22.60 -6.48
CA LEU A 55 -7.27 -21.63 -5.41
C LEU A 55 -7.78 -20.33 -6.03
N THR A 56 -9.00 -19.94 -5.67
CA THR A 56 -9.58 -18.66 -6.04
C THR A 56 -9.19 -17.59 -5.01
N TYR A 57 -8.78 -16.41 -5.46
CA TYR A 57 -8.33 -15.34 -4.59
C TYR A 57 -8.73 -13.96 -5.11
N LEU A 58 -8.79 -12.99 -4.20
CA LEU A 58 -8.92 -11.56 -4.51
C LEU A 58 -7.52 -10.92 -4.52
N GLU A 59 -7.23 -10.13 -5.54
CA GLU A 59 -5.99 -9.38 -5.62
C GLU A 59 -5.94 -8.22 -4.61
N GLY A 60 -4.75 -7.89 -4.12
CA GLY A 60 -4.57 -6.84 -3.11
C GLY A 60 -5.07 -5.47 -3.56
N TRP A 61 -4.78 -5.08 -4.80
CA TRP A 61 -5.24 -3.79 -5.34
C TRP A 61 -6.77 -3.73 -5.44
N ARG A 62 -7.44 -4.83 -5.82
CA ARG A 62 -8.91 -4.90 -5.87
C ARG A 62 -9.51 -4.75 -4.48
N ALA A 63 -8.92 -5.39 -3.46
CA ALA A 63 -9.36 -5.24 -2.07
C ALA A 63 -9.25 -3.79 -1.56
N ILE A 64 -8.16 -3.09 -1.90
CA ILE A 64 -7.96 -1.67 -1.57
C ILE A 64 -9.02 -0.80 -2.29
N SER A 65 -9.24 -1.02 -3.59
CA SER A 65 -10.25 -0.27 -4.35
C SER A 65 -11.67 -0.49 -3.83
N LEU A 66 -12.00 -1.72 -3.44
CA LEU A 66 -13.28 -2.05 -2.81
C LEU A 66 -13.43 -1.34 -1.46
N ALA A 67 -12.40 -1.37 -0.60
CA ALA A 67 -12.44 -0.65 0.67
C ALA A 67 -12.62 0.87 0.47
N ASN A 68 -11.92 1.47 -0.51
CA ASN A 68 -12.11 2.88 -0.88
C ASN A 68 -13.51 3.18 -1.40
N THR A 69 -14.13 2.24 -2.12
CA THR A 69 -15.49 2.41 -2.66
C THR A 69 -16.55 2.26 -1.57
N ILE A 70 -16.38 1.30 -0.65
CA ILE A 70 -17.35 0.98 0.39
C ILE A 70 -17.27 1.99 1.53
N PHE A 71 -16.07 2.28 2.04
CA PHE A 71 -15.88 3.15 3.21
C PHE A 71 -15.54 4.59 2.84
N GLY A 72 -15.13 4.86 1.60
CA GLY A 72 -14.53 6.13 1.20
C GLY A 72 -13.02 6.17 1.49
N PHE A 73 -12.27 6.98 0.74
CA PHE A 73 -10.80 7.07 0.86
C PHE A 73 -10.31 7.48 2.27
N ASN A 74 -11.16 8.18 3.03
CA ASN A 74 -10.90 8.63 4.40
C ASN A 74 -11.73 7.87 5.45
N GLY A 75 -12.51 6.87 5.05
CA GLY A 75 -13.37 6.10 5.96
C GLY A 75 -12.71 4.87 6.56
N TRP A 76 -11.51 4.53 6.12
CA TRP A 76 -10.73 3.41 6.63
C TRP A 76 -9.23 3.73 6.62
N SER A 77 -8.48 2.99 7.41
CA SER A 77 -7.02 3.03 7.45
C SER A 77 -6.47 1.63 7.73
N SER A 78 -5.19 1.42 7.42
CA SER A 78 -4.48 0.20 7.82
C SER A 78 -3.14 0.54 8.45
N ARG A 79 -2.70 -0.32 9.37
CA ARG A 79 -1.42 -0.19 10.08
C ARG A 79 -0.76 -1.56 10.24
N ILE A 80 0.55 -1.60 10.08
CA ILE A 80 1.39 -2.72 10.51
C ILE A 80 1.53 -2.64 12.04
N VAL A 81 1.06 -3.68 12.72
CA VAL A 81 1.11 -3.80 14.19
C VAL A 81 2.42 -4.48 14.61
N SER A 82 2.75 -5.59 13.97
CA SER A 82 4.02 -6.31 14.18
C SER A 82 4.51 -6.94 12.89
N THR A 83 5.80 -7.26 12.83
CA THR A 83 6.40 -8.06 11.77
C THR A 83 7.44 -8.96 12.41
N ASP A 84 7.24 -10.26 12.29
CA ASP A 84 8.00 -11.27 13.00
C ASP A 84 8.65 -12.21 11.98
N VAL A 85 9.96 -12.39 12.10
CA VAL A 85 10.73 -13.25 11.19
C VAL A 85 10.76 -14.65 11.78
N ASP A 86 9.92 -15.53 11.22
CA ASP A 86 9.75 -16.89 11.72
C ASP A 86 10.99 -17.76 11.42
N PHE A 87 11.59 -17.61 10.22
CA PHE A 87 12.86 -18.25 9.87
C PHE A 87 13.60 -17.49 8.77
N CYS A 88 14.93 -17.58 8.75
CA CYS A 88 15.77 -17.02 7.69
C CYS A 88 17.03 -17.88 7.51
N ASP A 89 16.92 -18.91 6.69
CA ASP A 89 17.95 -19.92 6.50
C ASP A 89 18.79 -19.62 5.26
N ALA A 90 20.10 -19.82 5.39
CA ALA A 90 21.04 -19.74 4.27
C ALA A 90 21.50 -21.15 3.86
N SER A 91 21.34 -21.49 2.59
CA SER A 91 21.91 -22.71 2.02
C SER A 91 23.42 -22.55 1.80
N PRO A 92 24.19 -23.65 1.80
CA PRO A 92 25.62 -23.63 1.46
C PRO A 92 25.92 -23.00 0.09
N ASP A 93 24.95 -23.06 -0.82
CA ASP A 93 25.03 -22.53 -2.19
C ASP A 93 24.75 -21.02 -2.28
N GLY A 94 24.67 -20.35 -1.11
CA GLY A 94 24.43 -18.91 -1.00
C GLY A 94 22.98 -18.49 -1.24
N ARG A 95 22.03 -19.43 -1.12
CA ARG A 95 20.60 -19.18 -1.31
C ARG A 95 19.90 -18.95 0.02
N TYR A 96 18.78 -18.23 0.00
CA TYR A 96 18.03 -17.90 1.21
C TYR A 96 16.60 -18.44 1.13
N SER A 97 16.18 -19.13 2.19
CA SER A 97 14.77 -19.43 2.48
C SER A 97 14.32 -18.58 3.66
N LEU A 98 13.20 -17.88 3.50
CA LEU A 98 12.69 -16.92 4.49
C LEU A 98 11.19 -17.06 4.60
N GLY A 99 10.70 -17.06 5.84
CA GLY A 99 9.30 -16.93 6.18
C GLY A 99 9.13 -15.88 7.27
N LEU A 100 8.11 -15.03 7.13
CA LEU A 100 7.77 -14.03 8.13
C LEU A 100 6.26 -13.80 8.18
N SER A 101 5.80 -13.47 9.38
CA SER A 101 4.43 -13.10 9.67
C SER A 101 4.31 -11.58 9.87
N CYS A 102 3.15 -11.03 9.54
CA CYS A 102 2.87 -9.60 9.70
C CYS A 102 1.45 -9.41 10.23
N THR A 103 1.32 -8.80 11.40
CA THR A 103 0.01 -8.48 11.98
C THR A 103 -0.47 -7.14 11.43
N ILE A 104 -1.60 -7.13 10.75
CA ILE A 104 -2.20 -5.92 10.17
C ILE A 104 -3.50 -5.59 10.90
N ARG A 105 -3.65 -4.32 11.29
CA ARG A 105 -4.91 -3.75 11.78
C ARG A 105 -5.55 -2.91 10.70
N VAL A 106 -6.84 -3.13 10.43
CA VAL A 106 -7.69 -2.22 9.68
C VAL A 106 -8.64 -1.52 10.66
N THR A 107 -8.74 -0.21 10.57
CA THR A 107 -9.60 0.62 11.42
C THR A 107 -10.50 1.48 10.54
N LEU A 108 -11.78 1.57 10.88
CA LEU A 108 -12.76 2.45 10.22
C LEU A 108 -12.85 3.81 10.94
N LYS A 109 -13.44 4.81 10.27
CA LYS A 109 -13.56 6.17 10.80
C LYS A 109 -14.34 6.29 12.12
N ASP A 110 -15.17 5.31 12.44
CA ASP A 110 -15.96 5.22 13.67
C ASP A 110 -15.22 4.52 14.83
N GLY A 111 -14.01 4.00 14.57
CA GLY A 111 -13.19 3.27 15.54
C GLY A 111 -13.32 1.74 15.47
N THR A 112 -14.26 1.20 14.68
CA THR A 112 -14.37 -0.25 14.47
C THR A 112 -13.09 -0.79 13.85
N MET A 113 -12.56 -1.89 14.38
CA MET A 113 -11.28 -2.44 13.90
C MET A 113 -11.25 -3.96 13.90
N HIS A 114 -10.46 -4.49 12.97
CA HIS A 114 -10.15 -5.90 12.87
C HIS A 114 -8.66 -6.12 12.62
N GLU A 115 -8.10 -7.18 13.19
CA GLU A 115 -6.71 -7.56 13.04
C GLU A 115 -6.60 -9.00 12.53
N ASP A 116 -5.69 -9.24 11.60
CA ASP A 116 -5.34 -10.58 11.17
C ASP A 116 -3.85 -10.64 10.83
N ILE A 117 -3.33 -11.86 10.76
CA ILE A 117 -1.93 -12.14 10.46
C ILE A 117 -1.83 -12.53 8.99
N GLY A 118 -0.96 -11.84 8.25
CA GLY A 118 -0.54 -12.24 6.92
C GLY A 118 0.78 -12.99 6.95
N TYR A 119 1.00 -13.83 5.95
CA TYR A 119 2.25 -14.58 5.82
C TYR A 119 2.92 -14.37 4.47
N GLY A 120 4.24 -14.23 4.49
CA GLY A 120 5.04 -14.08 3.29
C GLY A 120 6.25 -14.97 3.37
N SER A 121 6.52 -15.68 2.26
CA SER A 121 7.64 -16.61 2.21
C SER A 121 8.31 -16.63 0.84
N ILE A 122 9.56 -17.07 0.84
CA ILE A 122 10.33 -17.29 -0.36
C ILE A 122 11.34 -18.40 -0.08
N ASP A 123 11.44 -19.33 -1.03
CA ASP A 123 12.46 -20.35 -1.04
C ASP A 123 13.51 -20.07 -2.10
N ASN A 124 14.75 -20.45 -1.81
CA ASN A 124 15.85 -20.45 -2.79
C ASN A 124 16.15 -19.07 -3.43
N ALA A 125 15.96 -17.99 -2.66
CA ALA A 125 16.25 -16.63 -3.11
C ALA A 125 17.75 -16.43 -3.36
N LYS A 126 18.12 -15.67 -4.40
CA LYS A 126 19.54 -15.42 -4.74
C LYS A 126 20.26 -14.49 -3.77
N GLY A 127 19.52 -13.82 -2.87
CA GLY A 127 20.11 -12.87 -1.93
C GLY A 127 19.15 -12.51 -0.80
N LYS A 128 19.73 -12.26 0.38
CA LYS A 128 18.98 -11.98 1.61
C LYS A 128 18.05 -10.78 1.47
N ALA A 129 18.51 -9.68 0.88
CA ALA A 129 17.71 -8.47 0.69
C ALA A 129 16.46 -8.71 -0.18
N ALA A 130 16.63 -9.39 -1.33
CA ALA A 130 15.52 -9.74 -2.21
C ALA A 130 14.54 -10.72 -1.54
N ALA A 131 15.04 -11.62 -0.69
CA ALA A 131 14.20 -12.49 0.10
C ALA A 131 13.29 -11.68 1.03
N PHE A 132 13.87 -10.79 1.83
CA PHE A 132 13.14 -9.91 2.74
C PHE A 132 12.16 -8.99 2.02
N GLU A 133 12.54 -8.43 0.88
CA GLU A 133 11.67 -7.57 0.08
C GLU A 133 10.39 -8.31 -0.36
N LYS A 134 10.53 -9.50 -0.96
CA LYS A 134 9.38 -10.29 -1.40
C LYS A 134 8.52 -10.71 -0.22
N ALA A 135 9.12 -11.34 0.81
CA ALA A 135 8.38 -11.89 1.94
C ALA A 135 7.63 -10.79 2.70
N LYS A 136 8.24 -9.62 2.94
CA LYS A 136 7.54 -8.50 3.60
C LYS A 136 6.38 -7.95 2.77
N LYS A 137 6.57 -7.74 1.46
CA LYS A 137 5.49 -7.27 0.57
C LYS A 137 4.31 -8.25 0.55
N GLU A 138 4.60 -9.54 0.49
CA GLU A 138 3.60 -10.60 0.49
C GLU A 138 2.85 -10.68 1.82
N ALA A 139 3.57 -10.73 2.96
CA ALA A 139 2.96 -10.80 4.28
C ALA A 139 2.07 -9.60 4.60
N VAL A 140 2.51 -8.39 4.29
CA VAL A 140 1.71 -7.16 4.51
C VAL A 140 0.44 -7.18 3.64
N THR A 141 0.56 -7.56 2.37
CA THR A 141 -0.59 -7.62 1.46
C THR A 141 -1.57 -8.71 1.87
N ASP A 142 -1.08 -9.88 2.29
CA ASP A 142 -1.91 -10.97 2.77
C ASP A 142 -2.65 -10.57 4.05
N GLY A 143 -1.94 -9.99 5.03
CA GLY A 143 -2.52 -9.54 6.29
C GLY A 143 -3.59 -8.48 6.09
N LEU A 144 -3.37 -7.54 5.17
CA LEU A 144 -4.36 -6.54 4.79
C LEU A 144 -5.65 -7.18 4.23
N LYS A 145 -5.53 -8.11 3.27
CA LYS A 145 -6.69 -8.79 2.70
C LYS A 145 -7.45 -9.59 3.75
N ARG A 146 -6.72 -10.25 4.66
CA ARG A 146 -7.30 -11.04 5.74
C ARG A 146 -7.98 -10.17 6.80
N ALA A 147 -7.43 -9.00 7.11
CA ALA A 147 -8.08 -8.04 7.98
C ALA A 147 -9.37 -7.47 7.33
N LEU A 148 -9.31 -7.11 6.04
CA LEU A 148 -10.46 -6.59 5.30
C LEU A 148 -11.62 -7.59 5.18
N ARG A 149 -11.32 -8.88 5.00
CA ARG A 149 -12.38 -9.90 4.83
C ARG A 149 -13.33 -9.96 6.02
N MET A 150 -12.89 -9.63 7.23
CA MET A 150 -13.74 -9.72 8.43
C MET A 150 -14.93 -8.76 8.41
N PHE A 151 -14.88 -7.70 7.59
CA PHE A 151 -15.99 -6.78 7.44
C PHE A 151 -17.12 -7.32 6.56
N GLY A 152 -16.86 -8.25 5.62
CA GLY A 152 -17.94 -8.78 4.78
C GLY A 152 -17.54 -9.54 3.52
N ASN A 153 -18.56 -10.04 2.83
CA ASN A 153 -18.45 -10.86 1.62
C ASN A 153 -17.76 -10.11 0.48
N SER A 154 -18.15 -8.86 0.23
CA SER A 154 -17.56 -8.03 -0.83
C SER A 154 -16.09 -7.70 -0.59
N LEU A 155 -15.58 -7.83 0.63
CA LEU A 155 -14.15 -7.68 0.96
C LEU A 155 -13.40 -9.02 1.01
N GLY A 156 -14.00 -10.09 0.50
CA GLY A 156 -13.35 -11.38 0.29
C GLY A 156 -13.77 -12.49 1.25
N ASN A 157 -14.69 -12.25 2.19
CA ASN A 157 -15.18 -13.32 3.07
C ASN A 157 -15.85 -14.47 2.29
N CYS A 158 -16.53 -14.15 1.18
CA CYS A 158 -17.21 -15.15 0.36
C CYS A 158 -16.26 -16.19 -0.26
N LEU A 159 -14.96 -15.89 -0.38
CA LEU A 159 -13.96 -16.82 -0.91
C LEU A 159 -13.78 -18.07 -0.03
N TYR A 160 -14.25 -18.04 1.21
CA TYR A 160 -14.22 -19.17 2.14
C TYR A 160 -15.47 -20.06 2.00
N ASP A 161 -16.51 -19.63 1.28
CA ASP A 161 -17.72 -20.42 1.03
C ASP A 161 -17.59 -21.27 -0.24
N LYS A 162 -17.51 -22.59 -0.06
CA LYS A 162 -17.46 -23.58 -1.15
C LYS A 162 -18.74 -23.58 -1.99
N LYS A 163 -19.90 -23.16 -1.48
CA LYS A 163 -21.15 -23.05 -2.26
C LYS A 163 -21.04 -21.88 -3.22
N TYR A 164 -20.69 -20.69 -2.72
CA TYR A 164 -20.41 -19.52 -3.55
C TYR A 164 -19.38 -19.83 -4.65
N LEU A 165 -18.23 -20.41 -4.31
CA LEU A 165 -17.18 -20.72 -5.30
C LEU A 165 -17.67 -21.63 -6.44
N ARG A 166 -18.54 -22.60 -6.14
CA ARG A 166 -19.14 -23.47 -7.17
C ARG A 166 -20.15 -22.74 -8.05
N GLN A 167 -20.87 -21.77 -7.51
CA GLN A 167 -21.87 -21.00 -8.25
C GLN A 167 -21.19 -19.95 -9.13
N VAL A 168 -20.27 -19.17 -8.58
CA VAL A 168 -19.59 -18.08 -9.29
C VAL A 168 -18.73 -18.61 -10.44
N ALA A 169 -18.15 -19.81 -10.32
CA ALA A 169 -17.40 -20.45 -11.39
C ALA A 169 -18.24 -20.79 -12.64
N ARG A 170 -19.58 -20.81 -12.52
CA ARG A 170 -20.50 -21.03 -13.65
C ARG A 170 -20.92 -19.73 -14.34
N ILE A 171 -20.63 -18.58 -13.73
CA ILE A 171 -20.97 -17.27 -14.26
C ILE A 171 -19.83 -16.82 -15.18
N PRO A 172 -20.11 -16.48 -16.45
CA PRO A 172 -19.09 -15.93 -17.34
C PRO A 172 -18.53 -14.62 -16.77
N SER A 173 -17.20 -14.51 -16.72
CA SER A 173 -16.55 -13.25 -16.37
C SER A 173 -16.72 -12.27 -17.52
N LYS A 174 -17.28 -11.10 -17.23
CA LYS A 174 -17.15 -9.93 -18.11
C LYS A 174 -15.73 -9.44 -17.89
N GLY A 175 -14.81 -9.75 -18.81
CA GLY A 175 -13.40 -9.39 -18.67
C GLY A 175 -13.23 -7.93 -18.23
N ASN A 176 -12.13 -7.64 -17.52
CA ASN A 176 -11.85 -6.28 -17.07
C ASN A 176 -11.85 -5.34 -18.28
N ALA A 177 -12.62 -4.25 -18.19
CA ALA A 177 -12.63 -3.24 -19.23
C ALA A 177 -11.22 -2.62 -19.36
N ASP A 178 -10.77 -2.42 -20.60
CA ASP A 178 -9.48 -1.78 -20.85
C ASP A 178 -9.48 -0.35 -20.31
N VAL A 179 -8.34 0.05 -19.72
CA VAL A 179 -8.14 1.42 -19.22
C VAL A 179 -8.15 2.37 -20.42
N THR A 180 -9.07 3.33 -20.39
CA THR A 180 -9.20 4.34 -21.45
C THR A 180 -8.31 5.55 -21.17
N LEU A 181 -7.84 6.24 -22.21
CA LEU A 181 -7.00 7.44 -22.08
C LEU A 181 -7.63 8.57 -21.23
N GLY A 182 -8.97 8.62 -21.15
CA GLY A 182 -9.69 9.60 -20.34
C GLY A 182 -9.68 9.30 -18.84
N GLN A 183 -9.40 8.06 -18.44
CA GLN A 183 -9.28 7.65 -17.03
C GLN A 183 -7.87 7.87 -16.47
N LEU A 184 -6.88 8.14 -17.34
CA LEU A 184 -5.52 8.42 -16.91
C LEU A 184 -5.48 9.80 -16.25
N TYR A 185 -5.16 9.84 -14.97
CA TYR A 185 -4.91 11.09 -14.27
C TYR A 185 -3.71 11.79 -14.91
N ARG A 186 -3.96 12.95 -15.51
CA ARG A 186 -2.93 13.88 -15.98
C ARG A 186 -2.97 15.08 -15.05
N PRO A 187 -1.98 15.25 -14.15
CA PRO A 187 -1.84 16.50 -13.43
C PRO A 187 -1.76 17.62 -14.48
N SER A 188 -2.75 18.49 -14.57
CA SER A 188 -2.63 19.71 -15.34
C SER A 188 -1.48 20.54 -14.74
N GLU A 189 -0.77 21.31 -15.56
CA GLU A 189 0.41 22.11 -15.16
C GLU A 189 0.17 23.15 -14.03
N ASN A 190 -1.00 23.17 -13.39
CA ASN A 190 -1.41 24.18 -12.41
C ASN A 190 -1.59 23.67 -10.98
N TYR A 191 -1.17 22.45 -10.63
CA TYR A 191 -1.35 21.91 -9.27
C TYR A 191 -0.13 21.97 -8.34
N PHE A 192 0.91 22.74 -8.69
CA PHE A 192 1.98 23.12 -7.77
C PHE A 192 2.20 24.64 -7.89
N TYR A 193 2.10 25.38 -6.77
CA TYR A 193 2.24 26.85 -6.59
C TYR A 193 0.98 27.73 -6.43
N ALA A 194 -0.18 27.21 -6.02
CA ALA A 194 -1.26 28.06 -5.49
C ALA A 194 -1.09 28.46 -4.00
N ALA A 195 0.06 28.18 -3.37
CA ALA A 195 0.31 28.45 -1.94
C ALA A 195 1.46 29.44 -1.64
N HIS A 196 2.08 30.05 -2.66
CA HIS A 196 3.12 31.08 -2.47
C HIS A 196 2.90 32.29 -3.40
N THR A 197 1.74 32.93 -3.31
CA THR A 197 1.53 34.29 -3.83
C THR A 197 1.53 35.32 -2.69
N GLY A 198 2.43 35.15 -1.73
CA GLY A 198 2.91 36.27 -0.92
C GLY A 198 4.02 36.99 -1.69
N PRO A 199 4.06 38.33 -1.74
CA PRO A 199 5.13 39.04 -2.44
C PRO A 199 6.48 38.67 -1.85
N VAL A 200 7.37 38.13 -2.69
CA VAL A 200 8.77 37.90 -2.36
C VAL A 200 9.42 39.28 -2.14
N PRO A 201 10.03 39.57 -0.98
CA PRO A 201 10.85 40.77 -0.84
C PRO A 201 12.01 40.68 -1.83
N THR A 202 12.09 41.64 -2.76
CA THR A 202 13.22 41.79 -3.68
C THR A 202 14.47 42.17 -2.88
N ALA A 203 15.20 41.18 -2.39
CA ALA A 203 16.56 41.39 -1.90
C ALA A 203 17.50 41.43 -3.11
N SER A 204 18.10 42.60 -3.34
CA SER A 204 19.16 42.78 -4.33
C SER A 204 20.35 41.85 -4.03
N PRO A 205 20.99 41.25 -5.04
CA PRO A 205 22.16 40.41 -4.81
C PRO A 205 23.32 41.26 -4.27
N PRO A 206 24.05 40.81 -3.23
CA PRO A 206 25.25 41.51 -2.79
C PRO A 206 26.32 41.44 -3.88
N GLY A 207 26.91 42.60 -4.19
CA GLY A 207 27.94 42.77 -5.19
C GLY A 207 29.15 41.84 -4.94
N ARG A 208 29.63 41.24 -6.03
CA ARG A 208 30.76 40.31 -6.07
C ARG A 208 32.08 41.05 -5.76
N PRO A 209 32.83 40.70 -4.71
CA PRO A 209 34.22 41.13 -4.57
C PRO A 209 35.12 40.32 -5.51
N GLY A 210 36.23 40.93 -5.90
CA GLY A 210 37.08 40.56 -7.03
C GLY A 210 37.66 39.15 -7.04
N GLY A 211 38.01 38.70 -8.24
CA GLY A 211 38.55 37.38 -8.52
C GLY A 211 39.97 37.16 -7.98
N GLY A 212 40.15 36.00 -7.35
CA GLY A 212 41.43 35.34 -7.16
C GLY A 212 41.36 33.91 -7.72
N PRO A 213 42.50 33.27 -8.03
CA PRO A 213 42.52 31.95 -8.68
C PRO A 213 41.99 30.86 -7.76
N VAL A 214 41.10 30.01 -8.28
CA VAL A 214 40.58 28.82 -7.59
C VAL A 214 41.65 27.70 -7.66
N PRO A 215 42.00 27.01 -6.55
CA PRO A 215 42.91 25.87 -6.60
C PRO A 215 42.26 24.68 -7.30
N LEU A 216 43.01 23.99 -8.16
CA LEU A 216 42.59 22.76 -8.83
C LEU A 216 42.44 21.59 -7.83
N PRO A 217 41.53 20.63 -8.08
CA PRO A 217 41.37 19.45 -7.25
C PRO A 217 42.59 18.50 -7.37
N PRO A 218 42.92 17.73 -6.31
CA PRO A 218 44.03 16.79 -6.34
C PRO A 218 43.74 15.60 -7.27
N ARG A 219 44.79 15.15 -7.97
CA ARG A 219 44.77 13.98 -8.87
C ARG A 219 44.55 12.67 -8.09
N PRO A 220 43.96 11.64 -8.70
CA PRO A 220 43.83 10.31 -8.08
C PRO A 220 45.20 9.68 -7.83
N CYS A 221 45.39 9.11 -6.63
CA CYS A 221 46.56 8.28 -6.30
C CYS A 221 46.63 7.04 -7.18
N ALA A 222 47.84 6.74 -7.66
CA ALA A 222 48.16 5.55 -8.44
C ALA A 222 47.93 4.26 -7.64
N SER A 223 47.43 3.24 -8.34
CA SER A 223 47.28 1.86 -7.90
C SER A 223 48.61 1.24 -7.45
N ALA A 224 48.58 0.54 -6.31
CA ALA A 224 49.71 -0.25 -5.81
C ALA A 224 50.07 -1.42 -6.74
N PRO A 225 51.37 -1.80 -6.83
CA PRO A 225 51.81 -2.94 -7.63
C PRO A 225 51.49 -4.27 -6.92
N GLY A 226 51.04 -5.25 -7.69
CA GLY A 226 50.72 -6.60 -7.21
C GLY A 226 51.96 -7.41 -6.77
N PRO A 227 51.76 -8.47 -5.97
CA PRO A 227 52.87 -9.27 -5.45
C PRO A 227 53.51 -10.15 -6.55
N GLY A 228 54.83 -10.01 -6.68
CA GLY A 228 55.66 -10.74 -7.62
C GLY A 228 55.76 -12.23 -7.30
N LYS A 229 55.79 -13.04 -8.36
CA LYS A 229 56.08 -14.48 -8.31
C LYS A 229 57.53 -14.70 -7.90
N LEU A 230 57.75 -15.41 -6.79
CA LEU A 230 59.06 -15.98 -6.46
C LEU A 230 59.17 -17.35 -7.15
N ALA A 231 60.09 -17.44 -8.11
CA ALA A 231 60.56 -18.70 -8.65
C ALA A 231 61.63 -19.27 -7.72
N THR A 232 61.45 -20.50 -7.24
CA THR A 232 62.52 -21.31 -6.66
C THR A 232 62.78 -22.49 -7.59
N ARG A 233 63.99 -22.51 -8.16
CA ARG A 233 64.63 -23.68 -8.77
C ARG A 233 65.58 -24.28 -7.74
N SER A 234 65.43 -25.57 -7.48
CA SER A 234 66.49 -26.55 -7.22
C SER A 234 65.88 -27.92 -7.50
#